data_AF-A0A126ZYP3-F1
#
_entry.id   AF-A0A126ZYP3-F1
#
_cell.length_a   1.000
_cell.length_b   1.000
_cell.length_c   1.000
_cell.angle_alpha   90.00
_cell.angle_beta   90.00
_cell.angle_gamma   90.00
#
_symmetry.space_group_name_H-M   'P 1'
#
loop_
_entity.id
_entity.type
_entity.pdbx_description
1 polymer ?
#
loop_
_entity_poly.entity_id
_entity_poly.type
_entity_poly.pdbx_seq_one_letter_code
_entity_poly.pdbx_strand_id
1 'polypeptide(L)' 'MGRTSESGGGDGPRTTGLEELGALVLRVWREPAPGGGLRLRIFASEGPSDPVEATTAASVEAAIEVVRDWLSRREAGAR' A
#
# COMPACT_ATOMS: atom_id res chain seq x y z
N MET A 1 46.19 -23.07 11.61
CA MET A 1 45.61 -24.07 10.69
C MET A 1 44.23 -24.40 11.24
N GLY A 2 43.11 -23.75 10.88
CA GLY A 2 42.74 -23.13 9.61
C GLY A 2 41.69 -24.01 8.92
N ARG A 3 40.46 -24.05 9.44
CA ARG A 3 39.26 -24.57 8.74
C ARG A 3 38.05 -23.76 9.18
N THR A 4 37.79 -22.68 8.46
CA THR A 4 36.47 -22.05 8.37
C THR A 4 35.65 -22.88 7.39
N SER A 5 34.59 -23.52 7.87
CA SER A 5 33.58 -24.12 7.01
C SER A 5 32.52 -23.06 6.74
N GLU A 6 32.58 -22.51 5.52
CA GLU A 6 31.42 -21.95 4.84
C GLU A 6 30.29 -22.98 4.83
N SER A 7 29.08 -22.55 5.17
CA SER A 7 27.89 -23.29 4.78
C SER A 7 26.78 -22.30 4.45
N GLY A 8 26.74 -21.94 3.17
CA GLY A 8 25.52 -21.77 2.40
C GLY A 8 24.56 -20.70 2.90
N GLY A 9 24.85 -19.44 2.54
CA GLY A 9 23.80 -18.45 2.33
C GLY A 9 22.91 -18.94 1.20
N GLY A 10 21.85 -19.66 1.55
CA GLY A 10 20.75 -19.95 0.65
C GLY A 10 20.06 -18.65 0.31
N ASP A 11 20.52 -18.01 -0.76
CA ASP A 11 19.81 -16.93 -1.46
C ASP A 11 18.55 -17.58 -2.05
N GLY A 12 17.53 -17.74 -1.19
CA GLY A 12 16.17 -17.98 -1.65
C GLY A 12 15.80 -16.89 -2.65
N PRO A 13 14.93 -17.16 -3.64
CA PRO A 13 14.59 -16.20 -4.67
C PRO A 13 14.22 -14.88 -4.00
N ARG A 14 15.09 -13.88 -4.19
CA ARG A 14 14.97 -12.58 -3.54
C ARG A 14 13.55 -12.08 -3.77
N THR A 15 12.83 -11.84 -2.68
CA THR A 15 11.54 -11.13 -2.65
C THR A 15 11.68 -9.66 -3.07
N THR A 16 12.70 -9.31 -3.86
CA THR A 16 12.96 -7.97 -4.40
C THR A 16 11.77 -7.42 -5.19
N GLY A 17 10.98 -8.30 -5.83
CA GLY A 17 9.79 -7.86 -6.58
C GLY A 17 8.61 -7.42 -5.72
N LEU A 18 8.56 -7.79 -4.42
CA LEU A 18 7.49 -7.35 -3.52
C LEU A 18 7.83 -6.01 -2.83
N GLU A 19 9.13 -5.72 -2.68
CA GLU A 19 9.61 -4.50 -2.03
C GLU A 19 9.35 -3.23 -2.86
N GLU A 20 9.03 -3.39 -4.15
CA GLU A 20 8.62 -2.31 -5.08
C GLU A 20 7.09 -2.16 -5.21
N LEU A 21 6.31 -3.04 -4.60
CA LEU A 21 4.85 -3.00 -4.68
C LEU A 21 4.28 -2.13 -3.55
N GLY A 22 3.95 -0.89 -3.89
CA GLY A 22 3.12 -0.04 -3.03
C GLY A 22 1.83 -0.72 -2.58
N ALA A 23 1.37 -0.38 -1.37
CA ALA A 23 0.23 -0.98 -0.71
C ALA A 23 -0.91 0.02 -0.53
N LEU A 24 -2.15 -0.48 -0.63
CA LEU A 24 -3.36 0.29 -0.35
C LEU A 24 -4.25 -0.46 0.63
N VAL A 25 -4.56 0.17 1.76
CA VAL A 25 -5.41 -0.39 2.81
C VAL A 25 -6.69 0.44 2.92
N LEU A 26 -7.85 -0.22 2.80
CA LEU A 26 -9.15 0.41 2.99
C LEU A 26 -9.76 -0.05 4.31
N ARG A 27 -10.11 0.91 5.17
CA ARG A 27 -10.97 0.68 6.32
C ARG A 27 -12.35 1.23 6.02
N VAL A 28 -13.36 0.37 6.05
CA VAL A 28 -14.76 0.71 5.75
C VAL A 28 -15.59 0.58 7.02
N TRP A 29 -16.42 1.58 7.31
CA TRP A 29 -17.38 1.53 8.41
C TRP A 29 -18.66 2.29 8.05
N ARG A 30 -19.72 2.07 8.84
CA ARG A 30 -20.92 2.90 8.82
C ARG A 30 -20.87 3.86 9.99
N GLU A 31 -21.07 5.14 9.74
CA GLU A 31 -21.11 6.16 10.78
C GLU A 31 -22.43 6.06 11.56
N PRO A 32 -22.42 5.94 12.90
CA PRO A 32 -23.63 5.66 13.68
C PRO A 32 -24.54 6.89 13.93
N ALA A 33 -24.17 8.07 13.43
CA ALA A 33 -24.94 9.31 13.66
C ALA A 33 -26.22 9.41 12.80
N PRO A 34 -27.22 10.22 13.18
CA PRO A 34 -28.33 10.58 12.30
C PRO A 34 -27.81 11.26 11.03
N GLY A 35 -28.14 10.72 9.85
CA GLY A 35 -27.52 11.14 8.58
C GLY A 35 -26.13 10.54 8.33
N GLY A 36 -25.69 9.63 9.20
CA GLY A 36 -24.48 8.84 9.05
C GLY A 36 -24.60 7.85 7.89
N GLY A 37 -23.55 7.79 7.08
CA GLY A 37 -23.48 6.96 5.88
C GLY A 37 -22.27 6.03 5.90
N LEU A 38 -21.99 5.43 4.75
CA LEU A 38 -20.75 4.70 4.53
C LEU A 38 -19.57 5.67 4.63
N ARG A 39 -18.51 5.24 5.32
CA ARG A 39 -17.24 5.95 5.42
C ARG A 39 -16.12 5.01 5.07
N LEU A 40 -15.14 5.53 4.34
CA LEU A 40 -13.94 4.81 3.97
C LEU A 40 -12.74 5.66 4.36
N ARG A 41 -11.74 5.03 4.97
CA ARG A 41 -10.41 5.62 5.15
C ARG A 41 -9.43 4.79 4.34
N ILE A 42 -8.73 5.47 3.44
CA ILE A 42 -7.79 4.89 2.51
C ILE A 42 -6.40 5.28 2.97
N PHE A 43 -5.52 4.29 3.13
CA PHE A 43 -4.10 4.47 3.38
C PHE A 43 -3.35 3.97 2.16
N ALA A 44 -2.50 4.81 1.58
CA ALA A 44 -1.73 4.49 0.40
C ALA A 44 -0.23 4.71 0.67
N SER A 45 0.60 3.77 0.23
CA SER A 45 2.05 3.80 0.35
C SER A 45 2.65 3.31 -0.96
N GLU A 46 3.65 4.00 -1.49
CA GLU A 46 4.30 3.62 -2.76
C GLU A 46 5.37 2.53 -2.59
N GLY A 47 5.85 2.34 -1.36
CA GLY A 47 6.87 1.37 -0.99
C GLY A 47 7.12 1.39 0.53
N PRO A 48 7.89 0.41 1.06
CA PRO A 48 8.05 0.19 2.49
C PRO A 48 8.72 1.34 3.26
N SER A 49 9.38 2.27 2.55
CA SER A 49 10.03 3.45 3.13
C SER A 49 9.29 4.76 2.85
N ASP A 50 8.20 4.72 2.07
CA ASP A 50 7.47 5.92 1.67
C ASP A 50 6.44 6.35 2.72
N PRO A 51 6.21 7.66 2.87
CA PRO A 51 5.17 8.15 3.75
C PRO A 51 3.80 7.62 3.33
N VAL A 52 2.99 7.25 4.33
CA VAL A 52 1.62 6.78 4.10
C VAL A 52 0.70 7.98 3.92
N GLU A 53 0.11 8.12 2.74
CA GLU A 53 -0.97 9.07 2.49
C GLU A 53 -2.28 8.54 3.07
N ALA A 54 -3.04 9.39 3.77
CA ALA A 54 -4.34 9.03 4.34
C ALA A 54 -5.44 9.94 3.81
N THR A 55 -6.49 9.35 3.23
CA THR A 55 -7.65 10.07 2.71
C THR A 55 -8.94 9.46 3.25
N THR A 56 -9.96 10.29 3.47
CA THR A 56 -11.30 9.83 3.90
C THR A 56 -12.31 10.10 2.80
N ALA A 57 -13.10 9.10 2.43
CA ALA A 57 -14.16 9.20 1.45
C ALA A 57 -15.54 8.99 2.11
N ALA A 58 -16.50 9.76 1.64
CA ALA A 58 -17.88 9.77 2.12
C ALA A 58 -18.85 8.92 1.28
N SER A 59 -18.38 8.40 0.14
CA SER A 59 -19.14 7.52 -0.75
C SER A 59 -18.21 6.54 -1.46
N VAL A 60 -18.80 5.54 -2.12
CA VAL A 60 -18.06 4.55 -2.92
C VAL A 60 -17.40 5.23 -4.12
N GLU A 61 -18.12 6.13 -4.79
CA GLU A 61 -17.65 6.86 -5.97
C GLU A 61 -16.44 7.72 -5.62
N ALA A 62 -16.52 8.47 -4.51
CA ALA A 62 -15.40 9.26 -4.03
C ALA A 62 -14.17 8.39 -3.68
N ALA A 63 -14.40 7.19 -3.13
CA ALA A 63 -13.31 6.26 -2.84
C ALA A 63 -12.66 5.72 -4.13
N ILE A 64 -13.46 5.41 -5.16
CA ILE A 64 -12.97 4.96 -6.46
C ILE A 64 -12.09 6.03 -7.10
N GLU A 65 -12.49 7.30 -7.07
CA GLU A 65 -11.70 8.40 -7.62
C GLU A 65 -10.36 8.55 -6.89
N VAL A 66 -10.34 8.45 -5.56
CA VAL A 66 -9.07 8.49 -4.79
C VAL A 66 -8.13 7.36 -5.20
N VAL A 67 -8.66 6.15 -5.41
CA VAL A 67 -7.85 5.00 -5.84
C VAL A 67 -7.35 5.18 -7.28
N ARG A 68 -8.20 5.69 -8.19
CA ARG A 68 -7.83 5.99 -9.58
C ARG A 68 -6.72 7.03 -9.67
N ASP A 69 -6.83 8.10 -8.90
CA ASP A 69 -5.82 9.15 -8.85
C ASP A 69 -4.48 8.59 -8.37
N TRP A 70 -4.48 7.78 -7.31
CA TRP A 70 -3.26 7.16 -6.80
C TRP A 70 -2.60 6.23 -7.84
N LEU A 71 -3.39 5.37 -8.49
CA LEU A 71 -2.88 4.49 -9.56
C LEU A 71 -2.29 5.29 -10.72
N SER A 72 -2.97 6.37 -11.13
CA SER A 72 -2.52 7.23 -12.23
C SER A 72 -1.21 7.93 -11.90
N ARG A 73 -1.02 8.38 -10.65
CA ARG A 73 0.26 8.97 -10.19
C ARG A 73 1.40 7.95 -10.23
N ARG A 74 1.14 6.71 -9.81
CA ARG A 74 2.15 5.64 -9.85
C ARG A 74 2.54 5.27 -11.29
N GLU A 75 1.59 5.19 -12.20
CA GLU A 75 1.88 4.93 -13.62
C GLU A 75 2.71 6.06 -14.26
N ALA A 76 2.46 7.31 -13.85
CA ALA A 76 3.21 8.47 -14.34
C ALA A 76 4.65 8.52 -13.79
N GLY A 77 4.86 8.15 -12.52
CA GLY A 77 6.19 8.11 -11.88
C GLY A 77 7.04 6.91 -12.27
N ALA A 78 6.44 5.85 -12.82
CA ALA A 78 7.12 4.65 -13.28
C ALA A 78 7.65 4.74 -14.74
N ARG A 79 7.45 5.86 -15.43
CA ARG A 79 7.97 6.13 -16.79
C ARG A 79 9.18 7.05 -16.76
#